data_AF-A6QUR7-F1
#
_entry.id   AF-A6QUR7-F1
#
_cell.length_a   1.000
_cell.length_b   1.000
_cell.length_c   1.000
_cell.angle_alpha   90.00
_cell.angle_beta   90.00
_cell.angle_gamma   90.00
#
_symmetry.space_group_name_H-M   'P 1'
#
loop_
_entity.id
_entity.type
_entity.pdbx_description
1 polymer ?
#
loop_
_entity_poly.entity_id
_entity_poly.type
_entity_poly.pdbx_seq_one_letter_code
_entity_poly.pdbx_strand_id
1 'polypeptide(L)'
;MPRHGSLQPLCGCWYLATTTRQYIPQVDLKAHSTILSASSRTILTQTFINPTSRDLGDVKYTFPLHDGVSIVGFKCEIDNRVIRGIVKERGKAKIEYQQAVQKGQAAALLEQSALASDTFTTSIGKIPVGSKAVVEIIYLGELQHDAQSDGVRFSIPSVICPRYANSSVDTHELSQSLATLVQRGAINITVDVSVDKGSSIRGLQSPSHPIAITLGRTSVAAQDVFEANLASATLTMQQGNLFFDEDFVLVVNAKDQDVPSAFVETHPTIPNQRAIMATLVPKFNIPNNNPEIVFIIDRSGSMGGKIQTLQTALRVFLKSLPVGVKFNICSFGSSHSFMWKKSQAYDASSLKAALKYVDSVSANLGGTEILGPVRTQRWKGVSKTWIWT
;
A
#
# COMPACT_ATOMS: atom_id res chain seq x y z
N MET A 1 20.51 -3.49 4.42
CA MET A 1 20.94 -2.28 3.67
C MET A 1 19.69 -1.57 3.18
N PRO A 2 19.53 -0.26 3.42
CA PRO A 2 18.29 0.44 3.06
C PRO A 2 18.20 0.59 1.54
N ARG A 3 17.05 0.26 0.96
CA ARG A 3 16.77 0.43 -0.46
C ARG A 3 16.64 1.93 -0.77
N HIS A 4 17.58 2.48 -1.54
CA HIS A 4 17.37 3.74 -2.25
C HIS A 4 16.52 3.49 -3.50
N GLY A 5 15.45 4.26 -3.71
CA GLY A 5 14.87 4.38 -5.06
C GLY A 5 13.37 4.57 -5.24
N SER A 6 12.64 5.12 -4.26
CA SER A 6 11.44 5.93 -4.54
C SER A 6 11.17 6.79 -3.30
N LEU A 7 11.10 8.11 -3.45
CA LEU A 7 10.59 9.00 -2.41
C LEU A 7 9.10 8.69 -2.22
N GLN A 8 8.78 7.62 -1.49
CA GLN A 8 7.42 7.47 -0.97
C GLN A 8 7.13 8.72 -0.15
N PRO A 9 5.94 9.34 -0.30
CA PRO A 9 5.60 10.50 0.50
C PRO A 9 5.66 10.08 1.97
N LEU A 10 6.56 10.71 2.71
CA LEU A 10 6.66 10.53 4.15
C LEU A 10 5.28 10.91 4.75
N CYS A 11 4.63 9.93 5.35
CA CYS A 11 3.31 10.06 5.97
C CYS A 11 3.44 10.19 7.50
N GLY A 12 2.36 10.61 8.17
CA GLY A 12 2.32 10.89 9.59
C GLY A 12 2.20 12.38 9.92
N CYS A 13 2.48 12.74 11.17
CA CYS A 13 2.44 14.13 11.63
C CYS A 13 3.74 14.86 11.33
N TRP A 14 3.65 16.04 10.72
CA TRP A 14 4.80 16.88 10.39
C TRP A 14 4.49 18.37 10.48
N TYR A 15 5.54 19.18 10.64
CA TYR A 15 5.49 20.63 10.60
C TYR A 15 6.62 21.18 9.72
N LEU A 16 6.54 22.44 9.30
CA LEU A 16 7.63 23.10 8.57
C LEU A 16 8.56 23.80 9.55
N ALA A 17 9.82 23.38 9.60
CA ALA A 17 10.89 24.14 10.24
C ALA A 17 11.63 24.89 9.14
N THR A 18 11.48 26.21 9.07
CA THR A 18 11.96 27.06 7.96
C THR A 18 11.35 26.63 6.62
N THR A 19 12.03 25.79 5.84
CA THR A 19 11.58 25.25 4.55
C THR A 19 11.56 23.72 4.49
N THR A 20 11.97 23.03 5.57
CA THR A 20 12.10 21.57 5.61
C THR A 20 10.99 20.96 6.44
N ARG A 21 10.37 19.88 5.94
CA ARG A 21 9.38 19.11 6.70
C ARG A 21 10.06 18.34 7.83
N GLN A 22 9.55 18.51 9.04
CA GLN A 22 10.00 17.82 10.23
C GLN A 22 8.90 16.89 10.72
N TYR A 23 9.19 15.59 10.85
CA TYR A 23 8.20 14.57 11.26
C TYR A 23 8.28 14.28 12.76
N ILE A 24 7.11 14.25 13.39
CA ILE A 24 6.93 14.00 14.82
C ILE A 24 6.86 12.48 15.05
N PRO A 25 7.51 11.94 16.09
CA PRO A 25 7.54 10.50 16.32
C PRO A 25 6.14 9.93 16.62
N GLN A 26 5.83 8.82 15.95
CA GLN A 26 4.67 7.99 16.25
C GLN A 26 5.02 6.99 17.36
N VAL A 27 4.27 7.02 18.46
CA VAL A 27 4.52 6.21 19.66
C VAL A 27 3.58 5.03 19.81
N ASP A 28 2.38 5.07 19.22
CA ASP A 28 1.45 3.93 19.29
C ASP A 28 0.70 3.77 17.97
N LEU A 29 0.35 2.53 17.65
CA LEU A 29 -0.50 2.20 16.52
C LEU A 29 -1.49 1.11 16.91
N LYS A 30 -2.77 1.37 16.67
CA LYS A 30 -3.85 0.39 16.77
C LYS A 30 -4.63 0.37 15.47
N ALA A 31 -4.76 -0.78 14.85
CA ALA A 31 -5.63 -0.95 13.69
C ALA A 31 -6.65 -2.07 13.98
N HIS A 32 -7.93 -1.77 13.78
CA HIS A 32 -8.97 -2.78 13.76
C HIS A 32 -9.63 -2.78 12.38
N SER A 33 -9.41 -3.85 11.63
CA SER A 33 -9.99 -4.05 10.32
C SER A 33 -11.11 -5.08 10.41
N THR A 34 -12.23 -4.80 9.75
CA THR A 34 -13.29 -5.79 9.48
C THR A 34 -13.32 -6.06 7.99
N ILE A 35 -13.11 -7.31 7.62
CA ILE A 35 -13.22 -7.80 6.24
C ILE A 35 -14.60 -8.46 6.10
N LEU A 36 -15.37 -7.98 5.13
CA LEU A 36 -16.63 -8.56 4.70
C LEU A 36 -16.46 -9.03 3.25
N SER A 37 -16.26 -10.33 3.06
CA SER A 37 -15.97 -10.97 1.78
C SER A 37 -14.78 -10.31 1.04
N ALA A 38 -15.03 -9.34 0.14
CA ALA A 38 -13.98 -8.64 -0.64
C ALA A 38 -13.88 -7.13 -0.32
N SER A 39 -14.44 -6.67 0.79
CA SER A 39 -14.31 -5.29 1.24
C SER A 39 -13.75 -5.23 2.65
N SER A 40 -13.02 -4.16 2.96
CA SER A 40 -12.46 -3.90 4.29
C SER A 40 -12.90 -2.54 4.81
N ARG A 41 -13.13 -2.48 6.12
CA ARG A 41 -13.26 -1.25 6.89
C ARG A 41 -12.23 -1.26 7.99
N THR A 42 -11.33 -0.30 7.98
CA THR A 42 -10.25 -0.20 8.97
C THR A 42 -10.40 1.08 9.78
N ILE A 43 -10.38 0.91 11.11
CA ILE A 43 -10.20 1.99 12.07
C ILE A 43 -8.73 1.98 12.48
N LEU A 44 -7.98 2.99 12.05
CA LEU A 44 -6.57 3.16 12.38
C LEU A 44 -6.42 4.32 13.37
N THR A 45 -5.85 4.03 14.54
CA THR A 45 -5.48 5.00 15.56
C THR A 45 -3.97 5.09 15.67
N GLN A 46 -3.42 6.28 15.43
CA GLN A 46 -2.01 6.60 15.56
C GLN A 46 -1.83 7.65 16.66
N THR A 47 -0.89 7.40 17.57
CA THR A 47 -0.54 8.37 18.60
C THR A 47 0.83 8.97 18.30
N PHE A 48 0.90 10.30 18.25
CA PHE A 48 2.13 11.06 18.08
C PHE A 48 2.40 11.88 19.34
N ILE A 49 3.66 12.19 19.63
CA ILE A 49 4.03 13.03 20.77
C ILE A 49 4.95 14.16 20.31
N ASN A 50 4.68 15.41 20.70
CA ASN A 50 5.62 16.50 20.47
C ASN A 50 6.84 16.32 21.39
N PRO A 51 8.03 15.98 20.84
CA PRO A 51 9.19 15.68 21.65
C PRO A 51 10.09 16.92 21.87
N THR A 52 9.74 18.07 21.30
CA THR A 52 10.58 19.27 21.30
C THR A 52 10.43 20.07 22.59
N SER A 53 11.35 21.01 22.81
CA SER A 53 11.33 21.97 23.93
C SER A 53 10.38 23.15 23.73
N ARG A 54 9.60 23.19 22.64
CA ARG A 54 8.65 24.26 22.32
C ARG A 54 7.34 23.74 21.74
N ASP A 55 6.32 24.59 21.75
CA ASP A 55 5.06 24.26 21.09
C ASP A 55 5.26 24.19 19.57
N LEU A 56 4.67 23.18 18.94
CA LEU A 56 4.67 23.05 17.48
C LEU A 56 3.42 23.72 16.93
N GLY A 57 3.59 24.72 16.08
CA GLY A 57 2.51 25.36 15.31
C GLY A 57 2.29 24.67 13.97
N ASP A 58 1.08 24.83 13.41
CA ASP A 58 0.72 24.40 12.05
C ASP A 58 1.09 22.96 11.69
N VAL A 59 0.97 22.04 12.66
CA VAL A 59 1.21 20.62 12.42
C VAL A 59 0.17 20.10 11.45
N LYS A 60 0.63 19.34 10.47
CA LYS A 60 -0.17 18.63 9.47
C LYS A 60 -0.06 17.14 9.67
N TYR A 61 -1.11 16.43 9.30
CA TYR A 61 -1.15 14.98 9.25
C TYR A 61 -1.35 14.55 7.81
N THR A 62 -0.49 13.65 7.33
CA THR A 62 -0.57 13.07 5.98
C THR A 62 -0.78 11.57 6.07
N PHE A 63 -1.75 11.05 5.32
CA PHE A 63 -2.08 9.64 5.18
C PHE A 63 -2.07 9.25 3.69
N PRO A 64 -1.47 8.13 3.28
CA PRO A 64 -1.46 7.71 1.90
C PRO A 64 -2.82 7.15 1.49
N LEU A 65 -3.28 7.54 0.31
CA LEU A 65 -4.46 7.01 -0.35
C LEU A 65 -3.98 6.08 -1.46
N HIS A 66 -4.03 4.78 -1.20
CA HIS A 66 -3.83 3.77 -2.25
C HIS A 66 -5.06 3.69 -3.14
N ASP A 67 -4.87 3.14 -4.34
CA ASP A 67 -5.99 2.89 -5.25
C ASP A 67 -7.06 2.01 -4.58
N GLY A 68 -8.33 2.34 -4.79
CA GLY A 68 -9.47 1.68 -4.14
C GLY A 68 -9.70 2.01 -2.66
N VAL A 69 -8.91 2.90 -2.03
CA VAL A 69 -9.11 3.31 -0.62
C VAL A 69 -9.89 4.63 -0.52
N SER A 70 -10.92 4.65 0.32
CA SER A 70 -11.72 5.85 0.61
C SER A 70 -11.77 6.16 2.10
N ILE A 71 -11.40 7.38 2.49
CA ILE A 71 -11.54 7.84 3.88
C ILE A 71 -12.99 8.24 4.15
N VAL A 72 -13.57 7.67 5.21
CA VAL A 72 -14.96 7.91 5.63
C VAL A 72 -15.07 8.50 7.03
N GLY A 73 -13.96 8.60 7.77
CA GLY A 73 -13.93 9.23 9.08
C GLY A 73 -12.55 9.73 9.45
N PHE A 74 -12.50 10.86 10.15
CA PHE A 74 -11.28 11.43 10.71
C PHE A 74 -11.59 12.12 12.04
N LYS A 75 -10.81 11.81 13.08
CA LYS A 75 -10.83 12.49 14.37
C LYS A 75 -9.39 12.69 14.82
N CYS A 76 -9.06 13.87 15.34
CA CYS A 76 -7.79 14.13 15.98
C CYS A 76 -8.03 14.75 17.36
N GLU A 77 -7.40 14.20 18.39
CA GLU A 77 -7.51 14.66 19.78
C GLU A 77 -6.13 15.11 20.27
N ILE A 78 -6.05 16.35 20.74
CA ILE A 78 -4.84 16.98 21.26
C ILE A 78 -5.23 17.65 22.58
N ASP A 79 -4.78 17.09 23.70
CA ASP A 79 -5.21 17.49 25.06
C ASP A 79 -6.74 17.57 25.17
N ASN A 80 -7.30 18.76 25.47
CA ASN A 80 -8.75 18.98 25.58
C ASN A 80 -9.42 19.37 24.26
N ARG A 81 -8.69 19.36 23.14
CA ARG A 81 -9.19 19.79 21.83
C ARG A 81 -9.45 18.58 20.93
N VAL A 82 -10.68 18.49 20.41
CA VAL A 82 -11.08 17.46 19.44
C VAL A 82 -11.40 18.09 18.10
N ILE A 83 -10.69 17.65 17.06
CA ILE A 83 -10.90 18.01 15.66
C ILE A 83 -11.65 16.85 15.01
N ARG A 84 -12.75 17.13 14.30
CA ARG A 84 -13.55 16.13 13.58
C ARG A 84 -13.61 16.50 12.10
N GLY A 85 -13.28 15.55 11.23
CA GLY A 85 -13.50 15.67 9.80
C GLY A 85 -14.96 15.41 9.48
N ILE A 86 -15.64 16.38 8.87
CA ILE A 86 -17.01 16.21 8.38
C ILE A 86 -16.93 16.04 6.87
N VAL A 87 -17.29 14.86 6.38
CA VAL A 87 -17.34 14.58 4.94
C VAL A 87 -18.51 15.36 4.35
N LYS A 88 -18.22 16.18 3.34
CA LYS A 88 -19.21 16.97 2.60
C LYS A 88 -18.93 16.88 1.10
N GLU A 89 -19.95 17.13 0.30
CA GLU A 89 -19.79 17.32 -1.14
C GLU A 89 -18.75 18.43 -1.41
N ARG A 90 -17.88 18.22 -2.40
CA ARG A 90 -16.68 19.04 -2.64
C ARG A 90 -16.99 20.53 -2.77
N GLY A 91 -18.02 20.89 -3.55
CA GLY A 91 -18.46 22.27 -3.73
C GLY A 91 -18.93 22.90 -2.43
N LYS A 92 -19.81 22.23 -1.69
CA LYS A 92 -20.31 22.68 -0.37
C LYS A 92 -19.18 22.84 0.65
N ALA A 93 -18.26 21.88 0.73
CA ALA A 93 -17.12 21.92 1.65
C ALA A 93 -16.24 23.15 1.42
N LYS A 94 -15.97 23.49 0.15
CA LYS A 94 -15.15 24.63 -0.24
C LYS A 94 -15.81 25.96 0.14
N ILE A 95 -17.12 26.09 -0.11
CA ILE A 95 -17.89 27.30 0.23
C ILE A 95 -17.89 27.52 1.74
N GLU A 96 -18.22 26.50 2.53
CA GLU A 96 -18.26 26.62 3.99
C GLU A 96 -16.90 26.95 4.59
N TYR A 97 -15.82 26.35 4.07
CA TYR A 97 -14.47 26.68 4.50
C TYR A 97 -14.13 28.15 4.25
N GLN A 98 -14.39 28.65 3.02
CA GLN A 98 -14.12 30.05 2.68
C GLN A 98 -14.90 31.01 3.59
N GLN A 99 -16.16 30.69 3.91
CA GLN A 99 -16.97 31.46 4.85
C GLN A 99 -16.42 31.43 6.28
N ALA A 100 -15.95 30.27 6.75
CA ALA A 100 -15.38 30.14 8.09
C ALA A 100 -14.06 30.91 8.23
N VAL A 101 -13.18 30.87 7.21
CA VAL A 101 -11.95 31.67 7.16
C VAL A 101 -12.25 33.17 7.18
N GLN A 102 -13.25 33.63 6.41
CA GLN A 102 -13.67 35.03 6.42
C GLN A 102 -14.20 35.49 7.79
N LYS A 103 -14.79 34.58 8.56
CA LYS A 103 -15.28 34.84 9.93
C LYS A 103 -14.20 34.71 11.01
N GLY A 104 -12.94 34.48 10.64
CA GLY A 104 -11.84 34.26 11.57
C GLY A 104 -11.96 32.96 12.38
N GLN A 105 -12.81 32.03 11.95
CA GLN A 105 -12.97 30.73 12.61
C GLN A 105 -11.84 29.79 12.19
N ALA A 106 -11.38 28.95 13.12
CA ALA A 106 -10.45 27.88 12.81
C ALA A 106 -11.16 26.84 11.92
N ALA A 107 -10.87 26.88 10.61
CA ALA A 107 -11.36 25.93 9.62
C ALA A 107 -10.19 25.31 8.88
N ALA A 108 -10.29 24.04 8.54
CA ALA A 108 -9.34 23.32 7.69
C ALA A 108 -10.10 22.75 6.49
N LEU A 109 -9.66 23.07 5.27
CA LEU A 109 -10.19 22.46 4.06
C LEU A 109 -9.41 21.18 3.77
N LEU A 110 -10.14 20.10 3.57
CA LEU A 110 -9.62 18.79 3.20
C LEU A 110 -9.63 18.69 1.68
N GLU A 111 -8.45 18.75 1.05
CA GLU A 111 -8.31 18.49 -0.38
C GLU A 111 -7.37 17.30 -0.61
N GLN A 112 -7.75 16.43 -1.55
CA GLN A 112 -6.82 15.51 -2.19
C GLN A 112 -5.78 16.38 -2.90
N SER A 113 -4.49 16.19 -2.59
CA SER A 113 -3.43 17.03 -3.15
C SER A 113 -3.43 16.93 -4.68
N ALA A 114 -3.59 18.06 -5.37
CA ALA A 114 -3.54 18.11 -6.83
C ALA A 114 -2.17 17.71 -7.41
N LEU A 115 -1.11 17.71 -6.59
CA LEU A 115 0.25 17.32 -6.95
C LEU A 115 0.60 15.89 -6.52
N ALA A 116 -0.22 15.26 -5.66
CA ALA A 116 -0.02 13.92 -5.12
C ALA A 116 -1.40 13.30 -4.83
N SER A 117 -2.05 12.81 -5.90
CA SER A 117 -3.37 12.15 -5.86
C SER A 117 -3.47 11.01 -4.85
N ASP A 118 -2.33 10.53 -4.39
CA ASP A 118 -2.16 9.31 -3.59
C ASP A 118 -1.98 9.63 -2.10
N THR A 119 -2.34 10.84 -1.66
CA THR A 119 -2.27 11.24 -0.24
C THR A 119 -3.42 12.14 0.20
N PHE A 120 -3.87 11.90 1.42
CA PHE A 120 -4.74 12.75 2.23
C PHE A 120 -3.86 13.60 3.16
N THR A 121 -4.05 14.91 3.20
CA THR A 121 -3.34 15.79 4.15
C THR A 121 -4.29 16.77 4.82
N THR A 122 -4.20 16.92 6.13
CA THR A 122 -5.00 17.88 6.91
C THR A 122 -4.17 18.62 7.94
N SER A 123 -4.54 19.86 8.26
CA SER A 123 -3.96 20.58 9.40
C SER A 123 -4.60 20.08 10.70
N ILE A 124 -3.77 19.72 11.67
CA ILE A 124 -4.18 19.42 13.06
C ILE A 124 -3.77 20.55 14.02
N GLY A 125 -3.04 21.55 13.53
CA GLY A 125 -2.73 22.80 14.23
C GLY A 125 -1.70 22.65 15.34
N LYS A 126 -1.86 23.42 16.42
CA LYS A 126 -0.88 23.48 17.51
C LYS A 126 -0.83 22.18 18.33
N ILE A 127 0.37 21.66 18.59
CA ILE A 127 0.62 20.58 19.55
C ILE A 127 1.57 21.12 20.64
N PRO A 128 1.11 21.26 21.89
CA PRO A 128 1.98 21.74 22.97
C PRO A 128 3.14 20.79 23.29
N VAL A 129 4.16 21.29 23.98
CA VAL A 129 5.31 20.48 24.43
C VAL A 129 4.85 19.23 25.19
N GLY A 130 5.42 18.06 24.86
CA GLY A 130 5.15 16.80 25.54
C GLY A 130 3.73 16.25 25.37
N SER A 131 2.85 16.98 24.68
CA SER A 131 1.45 16.61 24.50
C SER A 131 1.30 15.59 23.37
N LYS A 132 0.23 14.79 23.45
CA LYS A 132 -0.08 13.74 22.48
C LYS A 132 -1.10 14.22 21.46
N ALA A 133 -0.88 13.89 20.20
CA ALA A 133 -1.89 13.95 19.16
C ALA A 133 -2.35 12.52 18.85
N VAL A 134 -3.61 12.21 19.15
CA VAL A 134 -4.24 10.92 18.83
C VAL A 134 -5.07 11.12 17.57
N VAL A 135 -4.60 10.55 16.47
CA VAL A 135 -5.28 10.61 15.17
C VAL A 135 -5.99 9.28 14.93
N GLU A 136 -7.30 9.33 14.74
CA GLU A 136 -8.14 8.22 14.30
C GLU A 136 -8.62 8.48 12.87
N ILE A 137 -8.35 7.54 11.98
CA ILE A 137 -8.80 7.57 10.59
C ILE A 137 -9.57 6.28 10.29
N ILE A 138 -10.72 6.43 9.65
CA ILE A 138 -11.56 5.33 9.21
C ILE A 138 -11.55 5.33 7.70
N TYR A 139 -11.11 4.22 7.11
CA TYR A 139 -11.07 4.06 5.66
C TYR A 139 -11.67 2.73 5.23
N LEU A 140 -12.21 2.74 4.01
CA LEU A 140 -12.75 1.58 3.32
C LEU A 140 -11.80 1.20 2.19
N GLY A 141 -11.69 -0.08 1.88
CA GLY A 141 -10.91 -0.56 0.75
C GLY A 141 -11.51 -1.82 0.12
N GLU A 142 -11.50 -1.89 -1.20
CA GLU A 142 -11.77 -3.12 -1.95
C GLU A 142 -10.54 -4.03 -1.92
N LEU A 143 -10.76 -5.33 -1.71
CA LEU A 143 -9.69 -6.30 -1.59
C LEU A 143 -9.54 -7.08 -2.89
N GLN A 144 -8.29 -7.22 -3.32
CA GLN A 144 -7.95 -7.95 -4.54
C GLN A 144 -7.75 -9.43 -4.24
N HIS A 145 -8.13 -10.27 -5.20
CA HIS A 145 -7.84 -11.69 -5.16
C HIS A 145 -6.35 -11.95 -5.44
N ASP A 146 -5.72 -12.74 -4.60
CA ASP A 146 -4.33 -13.16 -4.75
C ASP A 146 -4.26 -14.41 -5.62
N ALA A 147 -3.76 -14.25 -6.84
CA ALA A 147 -3.70 -15.33 -7.83
C ALA A 147 -2.74 -16.48 -7.45
N GLN A 148 -1.81 -16.29 -6.51
CA GLN A 148 -0.87 -17.33 -6.09
C GLN A 148 -1.43 -18.18 -4.96
N SER A 149 -2.14 -17.55 -4.04
CA SER A 149 -2.64 -18.19 -2.81
C SER A 149 -4.13 -18.55 -2.86
N ASP A 150 -4.84 -18.22 -3.94
CA ASP A 150 -6.28 -18.49 -4.11
C ASP A 150 -7.10 -18.00 -2.91
N GLY A 151 -6.88 -16.72 -2.58
CA GLY A 151 -7.40 -16.08 -1.38
C GLY A 151 -7.53 -14.57 -1.55
N VAL A 152 -8.22 -13.92 -0.61
CA VAL A 152 -8.34 -12.46 -0.58
C VAL A 152 -7.16 -11.87 0.20
N ARG A 153 -6.48 -10.88 -0.38
CA ARG A 153 -5.33 -10.21 0.24
C ARG A 153 -5.72 -8.87 0.84
N PHE A 154 -5.50 -8.72 2.15
CA PHE A 154 -5.59 -7.47 2.90
C PHE A 154 -4.18 -6.98 3.24
N SER A 155 -3.95 -5.67 3.14
CA SER A 155 -2.65 -5.09 3.49
C SER A 155 -2.75 -3.75 4.21
N ILE A 156 -1.87 -3.55 5.20
CA ILE A 156 -1.62 -2.27 5.85
C ILE A 156 -0.20 -1.83 5.48
N PRO A 157 -0.05 -0.76 4.68
CA PRO A 157 1.23 -0.26 4.22
C PRO A 157 2.18 0.11 5.36
N SER A 158 3.47 -0.17 5.24
CA SER A 158 4.46 0.23 6.24
C SER A 158 4.69 1.74 6.29
N VAL A 159 4.37 2.46 5.21
CA VAL A 159 4.48 3.93 5.13
C VAL A 159 3.56 4.67 6.12
N ILE A 160 2.50 4.02 6.64
CA ILE A 160 1.68 4.54 7.75
C ILE A 160 2.14 4.04 9.13
N CYS A 161 3.22 3.27 9.17
CA CYS A 161 3.87 2.77 10.38
C CYS A 161 5.35 3.25 10.54
N PRO A 162 5.76 4.47 10.13
CA PRO A 162 7.16 4.85 10.22
C PRO A 162 7.53 5.12 11.69
N ARG A 163 8.20 4.17 12.36
CA ARG A 163 8.80 4.38 13.68
C ARG A 163 10.29 4.69 13.54
N TYR A 164 10.72 5.79 14.15
CA TYR A 164 12.10 6.23 14.39
C TYR A 164 13.06 6.44 13.21
N ALA A 165 12.95 5.70 12.11
CA ALA A 165 13.87 5.89 10.97
C ALA A 165 13.65 7.22 10.23
N ASN A 166 12.48 7.85 10.41
CA ASN A 166 12.09 9.09 9.71
C ASN A 166 11.75 10.27 10.64
N SER A 167 11.93 10.15 11.98
CA SER A 167 11.83 11.34 12.82
C SER A 167 13.08 12.19 12.58
N SER A 168 12.91 13.25 11.81
CA SER A 168 13.97 14.21 11.50
C SER A 168 14.23 15.20 12.65
N VAL A 169 13.41 15.13 13.71
CA VAL A 169 13.59 15.91 14.94
C VAL A 169 14.73 15.29 15.74
N ASP A 170 15.77 16.07 15.98
CA ASP A 170 16.94 15.64 16.75
C ASP A 170 16.51 15.18 18.16
N THR A 171 16.70 13.90 18.44
CA THR A 171 16.29 13.32 19.71
C THR A 171 17.30 13.56 20.84
N HIS A 172 18.46 14.15 20.55
CA HIS A 172 19.50 14.40 21.55
C HIS A 172 19.07 15.40 22.65
N GLU A 173 18.04 16.21 22.41
CA GLU A 173 17.47 17.14 23.41
C GLU A 173 16.22 16.61 24.13
N LEU A 174 15.75 15.37 23.87
CA LEU A 174 14.60 14.84 24.62
C LEU A 174 14.98 14.65 26.09
N SER A 175 14.08 15.05 26.99
CA SER A 175 14.15 14.58 28.37
C SER A 175 14.13 13.04 28.40
N GLN A 176 14.88 12.44 29.32
CA GLN A 176 15.01 10.98 29.46
C GLN A 176 13.63 10.29 29.59
N SER A 177 12.65 11.01 30.15
CA SER A 177 11.25 10.57 30.26
C SER A 177 10.51 10.47 28.92
N LEU A 178 10.70 11.44 28.01
CA LEU A 178 10.10 11.41 26.67
C LEU A 178 10.77 10.35 25.81
N ALA A 179 12.10 10.21 25.87
CA ALA A 179 12.81 9.15 25.17
C ALA A 179 12.28 7.75 25.58
N THR A 180 12.01 7.54 26.87
CA THR A 180 11.44 6.29 27.39
C THR A 180 10.00 6.06 26.90
N LEU A 181 9.16 7.10 26.85
CA LEU A 181 7.78 7.02 26.35
C LEU A 181 7.72 6.62 24.88
N VAL A 182 8.61 7.18 24.06
CA VAL A 182 8.67 6.84 22.63
C VAL A 182 9.16 5.39 22.47
N GLN A 183 10.03 4.88 23.37
CA GLN A 183 10.59 3.51 23.28
C GLN A 183 9.64 2.39 23.75
N ARG A 184 8.57 2.74 24.47
CA ARG A 184 7.58 1.78 25.00
C ARG A 184 6.36 1.56 24.11
N GLY A 185 6.34 2.15 22.92
CA GLY A 185 5.22 2.07 22.00
C GLY A 185 4.83 0.65 21.59
N ALA A 186 3.55 0.41 21.30
CA ALA A 186 3.04 -0.88 20.84
C ALA A 186 2.42 -0.79 19.43
N ILE A 187 2.55 -1.85 18.64
CA ILE A 187 1.72 -2.09 17.45
C ILE A 187 0.68 -3.13 17.82
N ASN A 188 -0.60 -2.81 17.63
CA ASN A 188 -1.68 -3.79 17.73
C ASN A 188 -2.50 -3.73 16.45
N ILE A 189 -2.51 -4.82 15.69
CA ILE A 189 -3.35 -4.97 14.51
C ILE A 189 -4.28 -6.14 14.77
N THR A 190 -5.58 -5.90 14.68
CA THR A 190 -6.62 -6.93 14.76
C THR A 190 -7.42 -6.90 13.46
N VAL A 191 -7.60 -8.05 12.84
CA VAL A 191 -8.38 -8.20 11.61
C VAL A 191 -9.45 -9.25 11.85
N ASP A 192 -10.70 -8.81 11.88
CA ASP A 192 -11.86 -9.68 11.90
C ASP A 192 -12.33 -9.95 10.48
N VAL A 193 -12.64 -11.21 10.21
CA VAL A 193 -13.04 -11.68 8.89
C VAL A 193 -14.41 -12.31 9.00
N SER A 194 -15.32 -11.89 8.13
CA SER A 194 -16.59 -12.53 7.89
C SER A 194 -16.74 -12.77 6.40
N VAL A 195 -17.00 -14.02 6.03
CA VAL A 195 -17.41 -14.39 4.68
C VAL A 195 -18.89 -14.76 4.68
N ASP A 196 -19.45 -14.98 3.49
CA ASP A 196 -20.83 -15.37 3.30
C ASP A 196 -21.21 -16.55 4.21
N LYS A 197 -22.40 -16.51 4.82
CA LYS A 197 -22.86 -17.54 5.78
C LYS A 197 -22.93 -18.96 5.21
N GLY A 198 -22.96 -19.12 3.89
CA GLY A 198 -22.90 -20.43 3.20
C GLY A 198 -21.48 -20.93 2.94
N SER A 199 -20.47 -20.09 3.13
CA SER A 199 -19.04 -20.41 2.98
C SER A 199 -18.40 -20.73 4.33
N SER A 200 -17.17 -21.22 4.29
CA SER A 200 -16.36 -21.51 5.47
C SER A 200 -14.94 -21.02 5.24
N ILE A 201 -14.37 -20.36 6.23
CA ILE A 201 -12.96 -19.94 6.24
C ILE A 201 -12.10 -21.20 6.42
N ARG A 202 -11.20 -21.45 5.48
CA ARG A 202 -10.26 -22.58 5.49
C ARG A 202 -8.99 -22.25 6.26
N GLY A 203 -8.56 -21.00 6.21
CA GLY A 203 -7.35 -20.56 6.90
C GLY A 203 -7.08 -19.08 6.71
N LEU A 204 -6.32 -18.54 7.66
CA LEU A 204 -5.70 -17.23 7.59
C LEU A 204 -4.19 -17.43 7.62
N GLN A 205 -3.46 -16.59 6.89
CA GLN A 205 -2.01 -16.57 6.99
C GLN A 205 -1.48 -15.17 6.75
N SER A 206 -0.35 -14.85 7.36
CA SER A 206 0.37 -13.61 7.10
C SER A 206 1.78 -13.97 6.60
N PRO A 207 2.10 -13.70 5.32
CA PRO A 207 3.44 -13.94 4.80
C PRO A 207 4.47 -12.90 5.27
N SER A 208 4.03 -11.85 5.96
CA SER A 208 4.87 -10.73 6.40
C SER A 208 5.23 -10.81 7.89
N HIS A 209 4.22 -10.97 8.75
CA HIS A 209 4.37 -10.92 10.20
C HIS A 209 3.77 -12.14 10.89
N PRO A 210 4.36 -12.61 12.02
CA PRO A 210 3.74 -13.66 12.84
C PRO A 210 2.44 -13.15 13.49
N ILE A 211 1.38 -13.93 13.41
CA ILE A 211 0.04 -13.57 13.92
C ILE A 211 -0.55 -14.70 14.77
N ALA A 212 -1.39 -14.33 15.74
CA ALA A 212 -2.30 -15.25 16.40
C ALA A 212 -3.61 -15.32 15.60
N ILE A 213 -4.12 -16.54 15.35
CA ILE A 213 -5.34 -16.77 14.57
C ILE A 213 -6.37 -17.47 15.44
N THR A 214 -7.62 -17.02 15.34
CA THR A 214 -8.78 -17.69 15.91
C THR A 214 -9.81 -17.92 14.80
N LEU A 215 -10.13 -19.19 14.53
CA LEU A 215 -11.19 -19.56 13.59
C LEU A 215 -12.52 -19.73 14.34
N GLY A 216 -13.63 -19.48 13.64
CA GLY A 216 -14.98 -19.66 14.15
C GLY A 216 -15.60 -18.42 14.81
N ARG A 217 -14.84 -17.32 14.97
CA ARG A 217 -15.30 -16.13 15.70
C ARG A 217 -14.47 -14.90 15.38
N THR A 218 -15.05 -13.73 15.60
CA THR A 218 -14.37 -12.43 15.55
C THR A 218 -13.79 -12.07 16.93
N SER A 219 -12.91 -11.06 16.98
CA SER A 219 -12.25 -10.58 18.19
C SER A 219 -13.21 -10.06 19.27
N VAL A 220 -14.43 -9.68 18.87
CA VAL A 220 -15.47 -9.11 19.75
C VAL A 220 -16.61 -10.10 20.04
N ALA A 221 -16.59 -11.30 19.44
CA ALA A 221 -17.63 -12.29 19.66
C ALA A 221 -17.49 -12.98 21.03
N ALA A 222 -18.62 -13.41 21.60
CA ALA A 222 -18.63 -14.18 22.85
C ALA A 222 -17.92 -15.54 22.68
N GLN A 223 -17.40 -16.08 23.78
CA GLN A 223 -16.48 -17.22 23.75
C GLN A 223 -17.15 -18.55 23.37
N ASP A 224 -18.46 -18.62 23.46
CA ASP A 224 -19.34 -19.74 23.10
C ASP A 224 -19.82 -19.70 21.65
N VAL A 225 -19.60 -18.60 20.92
CA VAL A 225 -19.97 -18.47 19.51
C VAL A 225 -18.95 -19.19 18.64
N PHE A 226 -19.43 -20.08 17.77
CA PHE A 226 -18.66 -20.69 16.70
C PHE A 226 -19.46 -20.66 15.39
N GLU A 227 -19.01 -19.86 14.43
CA GLU A 227 -19.51 -19.80 13.06
C GLU A 227 -18.36 -19.99 12.07
N ALA A 228 -18.44 -21.00 11.20
CA ALA A 228 -17.36 -21.37 10.29
C ALA A 228 -16.99 -20.28 9.26
N ASN A 229 -17.85 -19.29 9.07
CA ASN A 229 -17.63 -18.13 8.20
C ASN A 229 -16.98 -16.94 8.92
N LEU A 230 -16.60 -17.08 10.21
CA LEU A 230 -15.96 -16.04 11.01
C LEU A 230 -14.52 -16.41 11.41
N ALA A 231 -13.65 -15.43 11.48
CA ALA A 231 -12.30 -15.58 12.02
C ALA A 231 -11.74 -14.24 12.54
N SER A 232 -10.65 -14.31 13.29
CA SER A 232 -9.87 -13.16 13.73
C SER A 232 -8.37 -13.46 13.64
N ALA A 233 -7.59 -12.47 13.22
CA ALA A 233 -6.13 -12.48 13.25
C ALA A 233 -5.63 -11.29 14.05
N THR A 234 -4.66 -11.51 14.95
CA THR A 234 -4.06 -10.46 15.79
C THR A 234 -2.54 -10.47 15.70
N LEU A 235 -1.97 -9.30 15.47
CA LEU A 235 -0.54 -9.00 15.61
C LEU A 235 -0.36 -8.05 16.79
N THR A 236 0.46 -8.45 17.75
CA THR A 236 0.88 -7.59 18.86
C THR A 236 2.40 -7.55 18.89
N MET A 237 2.95 -6.34 18.81
CA MET A 237 4.39 -6.10 18.94
C MET A 237 4.62 -5.14 20.09
N GLN A 238 5.32 -5.61 21.12
CA GLN A 238 5.65 -4.85 22.33
C GLN A 238 7.15 -5.03 22.62
N GLN A 239 7.87 -3.92 22.84
CA GLN A 239 9.31 -3.80 23.17
C GLN A 239 10.34 -3.95 22.02
N GLY A 240 11.38 -3.09 22.07
CA GLY A 240 12.69 -3.27 21.42
C GLY A 240 12.72 -3.26 19.89
N ASN A 241 13.24 -2.18 19.28
CA ASN A 241 13.49 -2.04 17.82
C ASN A 241 12.41 -2.71 16.93
N LEU A 242 11.16 -2.31 17.14
CA LEU A 242 10.01 -2.74 16.35
C LEU A 242 10.05 -2.05 14.99
N PHE A 243 10.83 -2.62 14.08
CA PHE A 243 10.90 -2.23 12.69
C PHE A 243 9.71 -2.83 11.95
N PHE A 244 8.77 -1.98 11.56
CA PHE A 244 7.68 -2.33 10.64
C PHE A 244 8.15 -1.95 9.23
N ASP A 245 9.13 -2.71 8.73
CA ASP A 245 9.88 -2.37 7.52
C ASP A 245 9.18 -2.81 6.23
N GLU A 246 8.17 -3.66 6.36
CA GLU A 246 7.36 -4.18 5.28
C GLU A 246 5.88 -4.07 5.61
N ASP A 247 5.06 -4.08 4.57
CA ASP A 247 3.61 -3.99 4.71
C ASP A 247 3.11 -5.21 5.51
N PHE A 248 2.18 -4.99 6.44
CA PHE A 248 1.43 -6.10 7.01
C PHE A 248 0.50 -6.65 5.92
N VAL A 249 0.59 -7.94 5.67
CA VAL A 249 -0.20 -8.66 4.69
C VAL A 249 -0.92 -9.80 5.37
N LEU A 250 -2.23 -9.88 5.18
CA LEU A 250 -3.07 -11.01 5.59
C LEU A 250 -3.72 -11.61 4.34
N VAL A 251 -3.60 -12.92 4.19
CA VAL A 251 -4.29 -13.70 3.16
C VAL A 251 -5.39 -14.51 3.82
N VAL A 252 -6.61 -14.38 3.29
CA VAL A 252 -7.80 -15.08 3.75
C VAL A 252 -8.22 -16.09 2.71
N ASN A 253 -8.14 -17.38 3.08
CA ASN A 253 -8.62 -18.47 2.25
C ASN A 253 -9.98 -18.95 2.75
N ALA A 254 -11.00 -18.84 1.90
CA ALA A 254 -12.35 -19.34 2.19
C ALA A 254 -12.84 -20.24 1.04
N LYS A 255 -13.86 -21.03 1.33
CA LYS A 255 -14.53 -21.85 0.32
C LYS A 255 -15.32 -20.97 -0.65
N ASP A 256 -15.54 -21.44 -1.87
CA ASP A 256 -16.48 -20.86 -2.82
C ASP A 256 -16.17 -19.39 -3.23
N GLN A 257 -14.93 -18.92 -3.03
CA GLN A 257 -14.48 -17.59 -3.48
C GLN A 257 -14.47 -17.44 -5.01
N ASP A 258 -14.42 -18.57 -5.71
CA ASP A 258 -14.43 -18.70 -7.16
C ASP A 258 -15.84 -18.95 -7.74
N VAL A 259 -16.87 -18.90 -6.88
CA VAL A 259 -18.28 -19.03 -7.25
C VAL A 259 -18.89 -17.63 -7.35
N PRO A 260 -19.58 -17.29 -8.46
CA PRO A 260 -20.26 -16.00 -8.56
C PRO A 260 -21.25 -15.80 -7.41
N SER A 261 -21.17 -14.64 -6.76
CA SER A 261 -22.01 -14.29 -5.61
C SER A 261 -22.48 -12.85 -5.69
N ALA A 262 -23.59 -12.55 -5.01
CA ALA A 262 -24.07 -11.19 -4.85
C ALA A 262 -24.69 -11.03 -3.46
N PHE A 263 -24.43 -9.89 -2.83
CA PHE A 263 -25.06 -9.51 -1.58
C PHE A 263 -25.73 -8.15 -1.69
N VAL A 264 -26.78 -7.99 -0.90
CA VAL A 264 -27.62 -6.79 -0.87
C VAL A 264 -27.55 -6.21 0.52
N GLU A 265 -27.07 -4.97 0.62
CA GLU A 265 -27.09 -4.19 1.84
C GLU A 265 -28.21 -3.16 1.78
N THR A 266 -28.94 -3.01 2.89
CA THR A 266 -29.99 -1.99 3.02
C THR A 266 -29.48 -0.86 3.88
N HIS A 267 -29.65 0.39 3.44
CA HIS A 267 -29.20 1.54 4.20
C HIS A 267 -29.92 1.58 5.55
N PRO A 268 -29.21 1.68 6.69
CA PRO A 268 -29.82 1.53 8.01
C PRO A 268 -30.81 2.65 8.34
N THR A 269 -30.61 3.85 7.79
CA THR A 269 -31.40 5.05 8.14
C THR A 269 -32.16 5.69 6.97
N ILE A 270 -31.93 5.26 5.72
CA ILE A 270 -32.58 5.87 4.55
C ILE A 270 -33.54 4.82 3.98
N PRO A 271 -34.86 5.05 4.09
CA PRO A 271 -35.85 4.09 3.63
C PRO A 271 -35.67 3.76 2.15
N ASN A 272 -35.86 2.49 1.80
CA ASN A 272 -35.82 1.97 0.42
C ASN A 272 -34.50 2.16 -0.33
N GLN A 273 -33.41 2.56 0.34
CA GLN A 273 -32.09 2.61 -0.28
C GLN A 273 -31.35 1.30 -0.09
N ARG A 274 -30.95 0.67 -1.20
CA ARG A 274 -30.22 -0.59 -1.21
C ARG A 274 -28.99 -0.48 -2.11
N ALA A 275 -27.93 -1.19 -1.75
CA ALA A 275 -26.74 -1.37 -2.57
C ALA A 275 -26.55 -2.86 -2.85
N ILE A 276 -26.11 -3.20 -4.06
CA ILE A 276 -25.81 -4.57 -4.45
C ILE A 276 -24.34 -4.59 -4.89
N MET A 277 -23.59 -5.55 -4.36
CA MET A 277 -22.26 -5.90 -4.85
C MET A 277 -22.32 -7.29 -5.43
N ALA A 278 -21.94 -7.44 -6.69
CA ALA A 278 -21.93 -8.70 -7.42
C ALA A 278 -20.51 -9.03 -7.85
N THR A 279 -20.03 -10.20 -7.43
CA THR A 279 -18.73 -10.75 -7.81
C THR A 279 -18.94 -11.79 -8.88
N LEU A 280 -18.38 -11.56 -10.05
CA LEU A 280 -18.41 -12.49 -11.18
C LEU A 280 -17.01 -13.06 -11.36
N VAL A 281 -16.85 -14.37 -11.19
CA VAL A 281 -15.58 -15.08 -11.40
C VAL A 281 -15.70 -15.96 -12.65
N PRO A 282 -15.47 -15.40 -13.85
CA PRO A 282 -15.62 -16.18 -15.06
C PRO A 282 -14.48 -17.19 -15.20
N LYS A 283 -14.83 -18.49 -15.23
CA LYS A 283 -13.89 -19.58 -15.52
C LYS A 283 -13.86 -19.83 -17.02
N PHE A 284 -12.89 -19.21 -17.69
CA PHE A 284 -12.63 -19.49 -19.10
C PHE A 284 -11.66 -20.65 -19.23
N ASN A 285 -12.03 -21.69 -19.98
CA ASN A 285 -11.09 -22.73 -20.37
C ASN A 285 -10.28 -22.23 -21.57
N ILE A 286 -9.35 -21.30 -21.30
CA ILE A 286 -8.53 -20.68 -22.35
C ILE A 286 -7.49 -21.72 -22.79
N PRO A 287 -7.46 -22.13 -24.08
CA PRO A 287 -6.46 -23.07 -24.56
C PRO A 287 -5.06 -22.50 -24.32
N ASN A 288 -4.12 -23.38 -23.95
CA ASN A 288 -2.75 -22.99 -23.67
C ASN A 288 -2.15 -22.34 -24.93
N ASN A 289 -1.95 -21.03 -24.90
CA ASN A 289 -1.28 -20.31 -25.96
C ASN A 289 0.22 -20.34 -25.68
N ASN A 290 1.04 -20.44 -26.72
CA ASN A 290 2.49 -20.33 -26.63
C ASN A 290 2.89 -18.89 -26.98
N PRO A 291 2.80 -17.94 -26.03
CA PRO A 291 3.05 -16.55 -26.30
C PRO A 291 4.48 -16.31 -26.79
N GLU A 292 4.65 -15.30 -27.63
CA GLU A 292 5.95 -14.67 -27.82
C GLU A 292 6.15 -13.62 -26.71
N ILE A 293 7.26 -13.69 -25.99
CA ILE A 293 7.61 -12.81 -24.87
C ILE A 293 8.86 -12.00 -25.23
N VAL A 294 8.71 -10.68 -25.32
CA VAL A 294 9.84 -9.78 -25.61
C VAL A 294 10.13 -8.92 -24.38
N PHE A 295 11.35 -9.03 -23.84
CA PHE A 295 11.83 -8.20 -22.75
C PHE A 295 12.39 -6.90 -23.32
N ILE A 296 11.81 -5.76 -22.98
CA ILE A 296 12.34 -4.45 -23.36
C ILE A 296 13.10 -3.87 -22.17
N ILE A 297 14.40 -3.62 -22.34
CA ILE A 297 15.31 -3.19 -21.28
C ILE A 297 15.95 -1.84 -21.58
N ASP A 298 15.84 -0.91 -20.63
CA ASP A 298 16.53 0.38 -20.70
C ASP A 298 18.03 0.22 -20.38
N ARG A 299 18.86 0.83 -21.21
CA ARG A 299 20.32 0.94 -21.06
C ARG A 299 20.79 2.39 -21.16
N SER A 300 19.90 3.35 -20.92
CA SER A 300 20.19 4.76 -20.81
C SER A 300 21.23 5.05 -19.72
N GLY A 301 21.85 6.23 -19.76
CA GLY A 301 22.86 6.65 -18.78
C GLY A 301 22.35 6.67 -17.34
N SER A 302 21.05 6.92 -17.13
CA SER A 302 20.39 6.87 -15.81
C SER A 302 20.39 5.47 -15.19
N MET A 303 20.64 4.42 -15.97
CA MET A 303 20.70 3.04 -15.49
C MET A 303 22.05 2.65 -14.88
N GLY A 304 23.05 3.54 -14.85
CA GLY A 304 24.41 3.25 -14.39
C GLY A 304 24.50 2.54 -13.03
N GLY A 305 23.67 2.93 -12.06
CA GLY A 305 23.59 2.29 -10.74
C GLY A 305 22.53 1.18 -10.62
N LYS A 306 21.65 1.02 -11.62
CA LYS A 306 20.51 0.09 -11.60
C LYS A 306 20.72 -1.15 -12.47
N ILE A 307 21.77 -1.15 -13.30
CA ILE A 307 22.00 -2.20 -14.30
C ILE A 307 22.22 -3.59 -13.68
N GLN A 308 22.86 -3.66 -12.51
CA GLN A 308 23.07 -4.92 -11.80
C GLN A 308 21.74 -5.53 -11.31
N THR A 309 20.82 -4.68 -10.84
CA THR A 309 19.47 -5.07 -10.45
C THR A 309 18.69 -5.57 -11.66
N LEU A 310 18.76 -4.84 -12.78
CA LEU A 310 18.14 -5.25 -14.05
C LEU A 310 18.67 -6.62 -14.52
N GLN A 311 19.98 -6.83 -14.51
CA GLN A 311 20.58 -8.11 -14.87
C GLN A 311 20.08 -9.24 -13.97
N THR A 312 20.04 -9.02 -12.66
CA THR A 312 19.58 -10.02 -11.69
C THR A 312 18.11 -10.39 -11.92
N ALA A 313 17.24 -9.39 -12.06
CA ALA A 313 15.82 -9.60 -12.34
C ALA A 313 15.61 -10.33 -13.67
N LEU A 314 16.28 -9.90 -14.74
CA LEU A 314 16.16 -10.51 -16.06
C LEU A 314 16.62 -11.98 -16.05
N ARG A 315 17.67 -12.33 -15.30
CA ARG A 315 18.06 -13.76 -15.12
C ARG A 315 16.96 -14.58 -14.45
N VAL A 316 16.26 -14.03 -13.46
CA VAL A 316 15.13 -14.73 -12.81
C VAL A 316 13.98 -14.94 -13.79
N PHE A 317 13.61 -13.90 -14.56
CA PHE A 317 12.53 -14.01 -15.54
C PHE A 317 12.86 -14.99 -16.66
N LEU A 318 14.08 -14.94 -17.21
CA LEU A 318 14.53 -15.88 -18.25
C LEU A 318 14.50 -17.34 -17.76
N LYS A 319 14.81 -17.60 -16.48
CA LYS A 319 14.73 -18.94 -15.89
C LYS A 319 13.30 -19.39 -15.56
N SER A 320 12.35 -18.46 -15.55
CA SER A 320 10.94 -18.71 -15.20
C SER A 320 10.02 -18.78 -16.41
N LEU A 321 10.56 -18.71 -17.64
CA LEU A 321 9.78 -18.80 -18.87
C LEU A 321 9.18 -20.21 -19.02
N PRO A 322 7.90 -20.33 -19.43
CA PRO A 322 7.31 -21.63 -19.71
C PRO A 322 8.01 -22.33 -20.88
N VAL A 323 8.10 -23.66 -20.84
CA VAL A 323 8.67 -24.45 -21.94
C VAL A 323 7.81 -24.30 -23.20
N GLY A 324 8.43 -24.11 -24.36
CA GLY A 324 7.75 -24.04 -25.65
C GLY A 324 7.33 -22.62 -26.10
N VAL A 325 7.54 -21.60 -25.27
CA VAL A 325 7.34 -20.20 -25.66
C VAL A 325 8.50 -19.69 -26.52
N LYS A 326 8.27 -18.62 -27.28
CA LYS A 326 9.33 -17.89 -27.97
C LYS A 326 9.70 -16.65 -27.18
N PHE A 327 10.97 -16.26 -27.18
CA PHE A 327 11.40 -15.06 -26.49
C PHE A 327 12.51 -14.29 -27.21
N ASN A 328 12.66 -13.02 -26.83
CA ASN A 328 13.75 -12.15 -27.28
C ASN A 328 13.99 -11.01 -26.27
N ILE A 329 15.13 -10.34 -26.40
CA ILE A 329 15.51 -9.20 -25.57
C ILE A 329 15.76 -7.99 -26.49
N CYS A 330 15.08 -6.88 -26.23
CA CYS A 330 15.23 -5.61 -26.90
C CYS A 330 15.88 -4.61 -25.94
N SER A 331 17.12 -4.22 -26.22
CA SER A 331 17.80 -3.13 -25.53
C SER A 331 17.41 -1.79 -26.14
N PHE A 332 17.16 -0.77 -25.32
CA PHE A 332 16.92 0.60 -25.80
C PHE A 332 17.66 1.67 -24.99
N GLY A 333 17.83 2.83 -25.61
CA GLY A 333 18.40 4.06 -25.08
C GLY A 333 18.14 5.17 -26.10
N SER A 334 19.16 5.89 -26.57
CA SER A 334 19.07 6.74 -27.78
C SER A 334 18.82 5.93 -29.06
N SER A 335 19.18 4.65 -29.06
CA SER A 335 18.92 3.70 -30.14
C SER A 335 18.43 2.38 -29.54
N HIS A 336 17.89 1.48 -30.37
CA HIS A 336 17.40 0.19 -29.91
C HIS A 336 17.97 -0.97 -30.73
N SER A 337 18.14 -2.13 -30.09
CA SER A 337 18.64 -3.33 -30.73
C SER A 337 18.06 -4.58 -30.10
N PHE A 338 17.76 -5.57 -30.93
CA PHE A 338 17.33 -6.89 -30.47
C PHE A 338 18.53 -7.83 -30.38
N MET A 339 18.55 -8.68 -29.36
CA MET A 339 19.55 -9.74 -29.22
C MET A 339 19.54 -10.67 -30.44
N TRP A 340 18.36 -11.07 -30.90
CA TRP A 340 18.19 -11.85 -32.13
C TRP A 340 17.34 -11.14 -33.17
N LYS A 341 17.68 -11.40 -34.44
CA LYS A 341 16.85 -10.98 -35.58
C LYS A 341 15.49 -11.66 -35.60
N LYS A 342 15.24 -12.78 -34.92
CA LYS A 342 13.90 -13.36 -34.73
C LYS A 342 13.87 -14.01 -33.36
N SER A 343 12.72 -13.96 -32.70
CA SER A 343 12.55 -14.57 -31.39
C SER A 343 12.78 -16.08 -31.47
N GLN A 344 13.51 -16.61 -30.51
CA GLN A 344 13.93 -18.00 -30.47
C GLN A 344 13.04 -18.79 -29.51
N ALA A 345 12.88 -20.09 -29.78
CA ALA A 345 12.20 -20.97 -28.84
C ALA A 345 12.97 -21.06 -27.52
N TYR A 346 12.26 -21.17 -26.41
CA TYR A 346 12.87 -21.34 -25.11
C TYR A 346 13.42 -22.76 -24.94
N ASP A 347 14.74 -22.88 -24.95
CA ASP A 347 15.50 -24.12 -24.73
C ASP A 347 16.82 -23.86 -23.98
N ALA A 348 17.56 -24.92 -23.63
CA ALA A 348 18.81 -24.79 -22.88
C ALA A 348 19.89 -23.97 -23.62
N SER A 349 19.90 -24.01 -24.96
CA SER A 349 20.92 -23.35 -25.78
C SER A 349 20.67 -21.84 -25.89
N SER A 350 19.42 -21.46 -26.17
CA SER A 350 18.93 -20.09 -26.25
C SER A 350 18.97 -19.42 -24.89
N LEU A 351 18.64 -20.14 -23.80
CA LEU A 351 18.78 -19.63 -22.44
C LEU A 351 20.24 -19.32 -22.11
N LYS A 352 21.17 -20.24 -22.41
CA LYS A 352 22.62 -20.01 -22.18
C LYS A 352 23.12 -18.79 -22.95
N ALA A 353 22.71 -18.65 -24.22
CA ALA A 353 23.04 -17.48 -25.03
C ALA A 353 22.44 -16.19 -24.45
N ALA A 354 21.19 -16.24 -23.98
CA ALA A 354 20.52 -15.09 -23.37
C ALA A 354 21.21 -14.67 -22.08
N LEU A 355 21.55 -15.61 -21.19
CA LEU A 355 22.27 -15.31 -19.94
C LEU A 355 23.63 -14.64 -20.23
N LYS A 356 24.37 -15.14 -21.22
CA LYS A 356 25.62 -14.51 -21.67
C LYS A 356 25.40 -13.09 -22.21
N TYR A 357 24.31 -12.86 -22.93
CA TYR A 357 23.94 -11.52 -23.38
C TYR A 357 23.63 -10.60 -22.19
N VAL A 358 22.86 -11.07 -21.20
CA VAL A 358 22.54 -10.30 -19.98
C VAL A 358 23.81 -9.88 -19.24
N ASP A 359 24.81 -10.76 -19.15
CA ASP A 359 26.10 -10.43 -18.52
C ASP A 359 26.83 -9.28 -19.22
N SER A 360 26.62 -9.12 -20.54
CA SER A 360 27.22 -8.04 -21.35
C SER A 360 26.44 -6.72 -21.34
N VAL A 361 25.26 -6.68 -20.70
CA VAL A 361 24.42 -5.48 -20.66
C VAL A 361 25.02 -4.44 -19.72
N SER A 362 25.23 -3.23 -20.25
CA SER A 362 25.71 -2.04 -19.52
C SER A 362 24.89 -0.79 -19.88
N ALA A 363 24.90 0.22 -19.02
CA ALA A 363 24.19 1.49 -19.22
C ALA A 363 24.92 2.42 -20.21
N ASN A 364 25.00 1.99 -21.47
CA ASN A 364 25.85 2.62 -22.50
C ASN A 364 25.09 3.07 -23.76
N LEU A 365 23.76 3.13 -23.73
CA LEU A 365 22.95 3.54 -24.89
C LEU A 365 22.50 5.00 -24.87
N GLY A 366 22.99 5.83 -23.95
CA GLY A 366 22.75 7.28 -23.96
C GLY A 366 21.41 7.69 -23.36
N GLY A 367 20.55 8.37 -24.14
CA GLY A 367 19.23 8.85 -23.71
C GLY A 367 18.19 7.74 -23.56
N THR A 368 16.91 8.09 -23.49
CA THR A 368 15.80 7.16 -23.20
C THR A 368 14.67 7.32 -24.23
N GLU A 369 14.82 6.71 -25.41
CA GLU A 369 13.85 6.78 -26.52
C GLU A 369 13.03 5.49 -26.64
N ILE A 370 11.97 5.38 -25.84
CA ILE A 370 11.12 4.17 -25.78
C ILE A 370 10.20 4.00 -27.00
N LEU A 371 9.91 5.08 -27.72
CA LEU A 371 8.94 5.07 -28.83
C LEU A 371 9.39 4.17 -29.99
N GLY A 372 10.69 4.14 -30.30
CA GLY A 372 11.26 3.32 -31.38
C GLY A 372 11.05 1.81 -31.17
N PRO A 373 11.47 1.23 -30.04
CA PRO A 373 11.20 -0.16 -29.69
C PRO A 373 9.71 -0.52 -29.81
N VAL A 374 8.83 0.32 -29.27
CA VAL A 374 7.37 0.04 -29.19
C VAL A 374 6.66 0.22 -30.54
N ARG A 375 7.15 1.08 -31.44
CA ARG A 375 6.58 1.25 -32.79
C ARG A 375 7.14 0.29 -33.83
N THR A 376 8.21 -0.45 -33.52
CA THR A 376 8.81 -1.39 -34.48
C THR A 376 7.77 -2.39 -34.95
N GLN A 377 7.60 -2.55 -36.27
CA GLN A 377 6.49 -3.27 -36.93
C GLN A 377 6.41 -4.79 -36.63
N ARG A 378 7.20 -5.28 -35.68
CA ARG A 378 7.28 -6.66 -35.18
C ARG A 378 6.19 -7.07 -34.19
N TRP A 379 5.40 -6.13 -33.66
CA TRP A 379 4.38 -6.44 -32.64
C TRP A 379 3.15 -7.18 -33.18
N LYS A 380 3.06 -7.45 -34.50
CA LYS A 380 2.02 -8.33 -35.07
C LYS A 380 2.30 -9.78 -34.69
N GLY A 381 1.79 -10.21 -33.52
CA GLY A 381 1.91 -11.58 -33.00
C GLY A 381 2.52 -11.69 -31.60
N VAL A 382 3.00 -10.58 -31.03
CA VAL A 382 3.51 -10.55 -29.65
C VAL A 382 2.35 -10.42 -28.68
N SER A 383 2.21 -11.38 -27.78
CA SER A 383 1.07 -11.49 -26.87
C SER A 383 1.30 -10.88 -25.49
N LYS A 384 2.56 -10.65 -25.06
CA LYS A 384 2.90 -9.94 -23.81
C LYS A 384 4.24 -9.20 -23.96
N THR A 385 4.26 -7.95 -23.48
CA THR A 385 5.44 -7.08 -23.48
C THR A 385 5.73 -6.63 -22.05
N TRP A 386 6.96 -6.80 -21.58
CA TRP A 386 7.40 -6.30 -20.27
C TRP A 386 8.42 -5.20 -20.48
N ILE A 387 8.11 -4.01 -19.97
CA ILE A 387 8.92 -2.80 -20.12
C ILE A 387 9.60 -2.51 -18.78
N TRP A 388 10.92 -2.37 -18.80
CA TRP A 388 11.72 -2.01 -17.64
C TRP A 388 12.46 -0.70 -17.91
N THR A 389 12.13 0.33 -17.13
CA THR A 389 12.73 1.68 -17.15
C THR A 389 13.44 1.99 -15.85
#